data_AF-A0A812SKL6-F1
#
_entry.id   AF-A0A812SKL6-F1
#
_cell.length_a   1.000
_cell.length_b   1.000
_cell.length_c   1.000
_cell.angle_alpha   90.00
_cell.angle_beta   90.00
_cell.angle_gamma   90.00
#
_symmetry.space_group_name_H-M   'P 1'
#
loop_
_entity.id
_entity.type
_entity.pdbx_description
1 polymer ?
#
loop_
_entity_poly.entity_id
_entity_poly.type
_entity_poly.pdbx_seq_one_letter_code
_entity_poly.pdbx_strand_id
1 'polypeptide(L)'
;MEQHVVLHSHKVLEENSAQLESLRVEDCSASRPEDKEGILKKIGSASEIEEFNRRLQQLLLGSEGLFAGWKDAQALLLDVGAIAARAKTSFNASQSAIFEEDLVEI
;
A
#
# COMPACT_ATOMS: atom_id res chain seq x y z
N MET A 1 -12.70 -20.18 -4.84
CA MET A 1 -12.54 -18.83 -5.42
C MET A 1 -11.77 -18.01 -4.41
N GLU A 2 -10.60 -17.50 -4.78
CA GLU A 2 -9.88 -16.53 -3.96
C GLU A 2 -10.38 -15.14 -4.33
N GLN A 3 -10.83 -14.38 -3.33
CA GLN A 3 -11.27 -13.00 -3.51
C GLN A 3 -10.05 -12.10 -3.30
N HIS A 4 -9.70 -11.32 -4.33
CA HIS A 4 -8.66 -10.31 -4.23
C HIS A 4 -9.30 -8.92 -4.22
N VAL A 5 -8.86 -8.08 -3.29
CA VAL A 5 -9.22 -6.66 -3.28
C VAL A 5 -8.42 -5.97 -4.38
N VAL A 6 -9.13 -5.33 -5.33
CA VAL A 6 -8.52 -4.54 -6.39
C VAL A 6 -8.77 -3.07 -6.10
N LEU A 7 -7.71 -2.33 -5.79
CA LEU A 7 -7.73 -0.88 -5.69
C LEU A 7 -7.36 -0.29 -7.06
N HIS A 8 -8.21 0.59 -7.60
CA HIS A 8 -8.09 1.07 -8.97
C HIS A 8 -7.15 2.28 -9.14
N SER A 9 -6.79 2.96 -8.06
CA SER A 9 -5.94 4.15 -8.14
C SER A 9 -5.23 4.45 -6.82
N HIS A 10 -3.89 4.44 -6.86
CA HIS A 10 -3.06 4.90 -5.75
C HIS A 10 -3.29 6.37 -5.41
N LYS A 11 -3.41 7.19 -6.44
CA LYS A 11 -3.65 8.62 -6.30
C LYS A 11 -4.93 8.91 -5.50
N VAL A 12 -6.03 8.24 -5.82
CA VAL A 12 -7.30 8.43 -5.09
C VAL A 12 -7.18 7.97 -3.64
N LEU A 13 -6.42 6.91 -3.37
CA LEU A 13 -6.17 6.45 -2.01
C LEU A 13 -5.38 7.49 -1.21
N GLU A 14 -4.32 8.06 -1.77
CA GLU A 14 -3.53 9.12 -1.13
C GLU A 14 -4.38 10.38 -0.88
N GLU A 15 -5.17 10.82 -1.88
CA GLU A 15 -6.05 11.99 -1.79
C GLU A 15 -7.10 11.86 -0.69
N ASN A 16 -7.53 10.64 -0.38
CA ASN A 16 -8.56 10.36 0.62
C ASN A 16 -8.01 9.70 1.90
N SER A 17 -6.69 9.61 2.06
CA SER A 17 -6.03 9.01 3.22
C SER A 17 -6.52 9.60 4.55
N ALA A 18 -6.66 10.92 4.65
CA ALA A 18 -7.16 11.59 5.85
C ALA A 18 -8.60 11.18 6.24
N GLN A 19 -9.44 10.83 5.27
CA GLN A 19 -10.79 10.30 5.55
C GLN A 19 -10.73 8.87 6.09
N LEU A 20 -9.76 8.07 5.63
CA LEU A 20 -9.52 6.72 6.13
C LEU A 20 -8.91 6.75 7.55
N GLU A 21 -8.05 7.72 7.86
CA GLU A 21 -7.50 7.94 9.20
C GLU A 21 -8.57 8.33 10.22
N SER A 22 -9.63 9.01 9.77
CA SER A 22 -10.75 9.44 10.60
C SER A 22 -11.94 8.47 10.56
N LEU A 23 -11.80 7.31 9.92
CA LEU A 23 -12.87 6.32 9.82
C LEU A 23 -13.26 5.79 11.21
N ARG A 24 -14.57 5.83 11.48
CA ARG A 24 -15.18 5.29 12.70
C ARG A 24 -16.33 4.35 12.35
N VAL A 25 -16.37 3.17 12.95
CA VAL A 25 -17.36 2.12 12.66
C VAL A 25 -18.79 2.57 12.97
N GLU A 26 -18.96 3.43 13.96
CA GLU A 26 -20.25 4.02 14.34
C GLU A 26 -20.73 5.11 13.39
N ASP A 27 -19.87 5.65 12.52
CA ASP A 27 -20.26 6.62 11.50
C ASP A 27 -20.55 5.94 10.15
N CYS A 28 -20.18 4.67 10.01
CA CYS A 28 -20.46 3.88 8.82
C CYS A 28 -21.95 3.66 8.60
N SER A 29 -22.33 3.59 7.33
CA SER A 29 -23.66 3.15 6.90
C SER A 29 -23.66 1.64 6.68
N ALA A 30 -24.73 0.97 7.12
CA ALA A 30 -25.01 -0.41 6.80
C ALA A 30 -26.25 -0.47 5.91
N SER A 31 -26.35 -1.49 5.05
CA SER A 31 -27.53 -1.71 4.19
C SER A 31 -28.82 -1.80 5.01
N ARG A 32 -28.72 -2.27 6.26
CA ARG A 32 -29.80 -2.32 7.23
C ARG A 32 -29.34 -1.69 8.55
N PRO A 33 -30.08 -0.73 9.12
CA PRO A 33 -29.70 -0.09 10.38
C PRO A 33 -29.52 -1.07 11.55
N GLU A 34 -30.31 -2.14 11.60
CA GLU A 34 -30.22 -3.18 12.62
C GLU A 34 -28.89 -3.95 12.58
N ASP A 35 -28.27 -4.09 11.41
CA ASP A 35 -26.97 -4.75 11.29
C ASP A 35 -25.88 -3.90 11.93
N LYS A 36 -25.93 -2.57 11.74
CA LYS A 36 -25.02 -1.63 12.42
C LYS A 36 -25.18 -1.73 13.93
N GLU A 37 -26.41 -1.69 14.42
CA GLU A 37 -26.68 -1.79 15.86
C GLU A 37 -26.20 -3.14 16.42
N GLY A 38 -26.39 -4.23 15.68
CA GLY A 38 -25.91 -5.56 16.04
C GLY A 38 -24.38 -5.65 16.06
N ILE A 39 -23.69 -5.02 15.11
CA ILE A 39 -22.23 -4.92 15.09
C ILE A 39 -21.72 -4.12 16.28
N LEU A 40 -22.27 -2.93 16.54
CA LEU A 40 -21.87 -2.08 17.65
C LEU A 40 -22.10 -2.78 19.01
N LYS A 41 -23.25 -3.45 19.18
CA LYS A 41 -23.53 -4.27 20.38
C LYS A 41 -22.55 -5.42 20.57
N LYS A 42 -22.06 -6.03 19.49
CA LYS A 42 -21.04 -7.10 19.55
C LYS A 42 -19.66 -6.58 19.91
N ILE A 43 -19.32 -5.36 19.50
CA ILE A 43 -18.06 -4.72 19.88
C ILE A 43 -18.09 -4.38 21.37
N GLY A 44 -19.20 -3.83 21.87
CA GLY A 44 -19.46 -3.66 23.30
C GLY A 44 -19.66 -2.21 23.70
N SER A 45 -18.97 -1.81 24.76
CA SER A 45 -19.01 -0.48 25.37
C SER A 45 -18.37 0.59 24.47
N ALA A 46 -18.63 1.87 24.78
CA ALA A 46 -18.04 3.00 24.06
C ALA A 46 -16.50 2.98 24.04
N SER A 47 -15.86 2.54 25.14
CA SER A 47 -14.40 2.39 25.18
C SER A 47 -13.88 1.27 24.29
N GLU A 48 -14.63 0.15 24.19
CA GLU A 48 -14.27 -0.95 23.30
C GLU A 48 -14.46 -0.56 21.83
N ILE A 49 -15.47 0.27 21.53
CA ILE A 49 -15.66 0.85 20.20
C ILE A 49 -14.49 1.77 19.82
N GLU A 50 -14.00 2.62 20.73
CA GLU A 50 -12.81 3.43 20.44
C GLU A 50 -11.56 2.58 20.21
N GLU A 51 -11.34 1.54 21.01
CA GLU A 51 -10.23 0.61 20.79
C GLU A 51 -10.36 -0.13 19.45
N PHE A 52 -11.57 -0.54 19.09
CA PHE A 52 -11.86 -1.14 17.80
C PHE A 52 -11.51 -0.19 16.65
N ASN A 53 -11.92 1.08 16.72
CA ASN A 53 -11.61 2.08 15.70
C ASN A 53 -10.11 2.32 15.57
N ARG A 54 -9.39 2.45 16.68
CA ARG A 54 -7.93 2.58 16.68
C ARG A 54 -7.27 1.38 15.99
N ARG A 55 -7.73 0.17 16.30
CA ARG A 55 -7.21 -1.06 15.70
C ARG A 55 -7.54 -1.17 14.22
N LEU A 56 -8.74 -0.75 13.81
CA LEU A 56 -9.15 -0.69 12.41
C LEU A 56 -8.25 0.27 11.62
N GLN A 57 -8.00 1.46 12.13
CA GLN A 57 -7.12 2.45 11.52
C GLN A 57 -5.69 1.92 11.39
N GLN A 58 -5.16 1.27 12.42
CA GLN A 58 -3.85 0.60 12.37
C GLN A 58 -3.82 -0.52 11.33
N LEU A 59 -4.89 -1.29 11.19
CA LEU A 59 -4.96 -2.38 10.22
C LEU A 59 -5.03 -1.86 8.78
N LEU A 60 -5.59 -0.68 8.56
CA LEU A 60 -5.67 -0.07 7.23
C LEU A 60 -4.38 0.69 6.87
N LEU A 61 -3.93 1.59 7.75
CA LEU A 61 -2.92 2.62 7.47
C LEU A 61 -1.68 2.54 8.39
N GLY A 62 -1.62 1.56 9.29
CA GLY A 62 -0.41 1.33 10.08
C GLY A 62 0.80 1.01 9.18
N SER A 63 2.00 1.06 9.76
CA SER A 63 3.25 0.75 9.04
C SER A 63 3.28 -0.66 8.43
N GLU A 64 2.51 -1.60 8.98
CA GLU A 64 2.28 -2.95 8.44
C GLU A 64 0.80 -3.17 8.07
N GLY A 65 0.06 -2.08 7.89
CA GLY A 65 -1.35 -2.11 7.51
C GLY A 65 -1.54 -2.52 6.06
N LEU A 66 -2.80 -2.77 5.70
CA LEU A 66 -3.23 -3.24 4.38
C LEU A 66 -2.65 -2.38 3.23
N PHE A 67 -2.52 -1.07 3.43
CA PHE A 67 -2.07 -0.15 2.39
C PHE A 67 -0.57 0.18 2.45
N ALA A 68 0.18 -0.27 3.46
CA ALA A 68 1.58 0.13 3.65
C ALA A 68 2.52 -0.28 2.51
N GLY A 69 2.27 -1.43 1.89
CA GLY A 69 3.05 -1.95 0.76
C GLY A 69 2.29 -1.94 -0.57
N TRP A 70 1.11 -1.34 -0.62
CA TRP A 70 0.25 -1.47 -1.78
C TRP A 70 0.77 -0.63 -2.96
N LYS A 71 0.77 -1.25 -4.14
CA LYS A 71 1.15 -0.62 -5.41
C LYS A 71 0.18 -1.08 -6.48
N ASP A 72 -0.27 -0.16 -7.33
CA ASP A 72 -0.96 -0.56 -8.55
C ASP A 72 0.02 -1.14 -9.58
N ALA A 73 -0.52 -1.75 -10.63
CA ALA A 73 0.27 -2.35 -11.70
C ALA A 73 1.18 -1.33 -12.39
N GLN A 74 0.78 -0.05 -12.45
CA GLN A 74 1.57 1.00 -13.09
C GLN A 74 2.80 1.36 -12.24
N ALA A 75 2.60 1.60 -10.94
CA ALA A 75 3.66 1.84 -9.98
C ALA A 75 4.64 0.66 -9.91
N LEU A 76 4.13 -0.58 -9.91
CA LEU A 76 4.96 -1.78 -9.97
C LEU A 76 5.82 -1.83 -11.24
N LEU A 77 5.23 -1.55 -12.41
CA LEU A 77 5.96 -1.54 -13.68
C LEU A 77 7.03 -0.46 -13.72
N LEU A 78 6.77 0.72 -13.15
CA LEU A 78 7.75 1.80 -13.06
C LEU A 78 8.95 1.41 -12.19
N ASP A 79 8.70 0.76 -11.04
CA ASP A 79 9.77 0.29 -10.16
C ASP A 79 10.64 -0.77 -10.84
N VAL A 80 10.01 -1.76 -11.47
CA VAL A 80 10.72 -2.81 -12.22
C VAL A 80 11.54 -2.20 -13.36
N GLY A 81 10.96 -1.24 -14.09
CA GLY A 81 11.66 -0.50 -15.14
C GLY A 81 12.87 0.27 -14.62
N ALA A 82 12.74 0.96 -13.49
CA ALA A 82 13.83 1.69 -12.86
C ALA A 82 14.95 0.76 -12.35
N ILE A 83 14.61 -0.44 -11.86
CA ILE A 83 15.58 -1.46 -11.47
C ILE A 83 16.30 -2.00 -12.71
N ALA A 84 15.57 -2.34 -13.77
CA ALA A 84 16.14 -2.85 -15.02
C ALA A 84 17.07 -1.82 -15.69
N ALA A 85 16.68 -0.55 -15.72
CA ALA A 85 17.52 0.53 -16.24
C ALA A 85 18.82 0.67 -15.46
N ARG A 86 18.75 0.63 -14.12
CA ARG A 86 19.95 0.68 -13.25
C ARG A 86 20.88 -0.50 -13.51
N ALA A 87 20.34 -1.73 -13.57
CA ALA A 87 21.12 -2.92 -13.86
C ALA A 87 21.82 -2.83 -15.24
N LYS A 88 21.13 -2.33 -16.27
CA LYS A 88 21.70 -2.12 -17.60
C LYS A 88 22.82 -1.08 -17.61
N THR A 89 22.65 0.04 -16.90
CA THR A 89 23.69 1.07 -16.79
C THR A 89 24.93 0.53 -16.07
N SER A 90 24.74 -0.21 -14.97
CA SER A 90 25.85 -0.86 -14.25
C SER A 90 26.57 -1.89 -15.11
N PHE A 91 25.84 -2.71 -15.88
CA PHE A 91 26.44 -3.67 -16.80
C PHE A 91 27.25 -2.98 -17.90
N ASN A 92 26.70 -1.94 -18.51
CA ASN A 92 27.39 -1.19 -19.55
C ASN A 92 28.65 -0.49 -19.02
N ALA A 93 28.59 0.09 -17.81
CA ALA A 93 29.74 0.72 -17.17
C ALA A 93 30.86 -0.30 -16.84
N SER A 94 30.49 -1.47 -16.33
CA SER A 94 31.44 -2.57 -16.11
C SER A 94 32.03 -3.11 -17.41
N GLN A 95 31.25 -3.15 -18.50
CA GLN A 95 31.72 -3.61 -19.80
C GLN A 95 32.69 -2.60 -20.45
N SER A 96 32.43 -1.29 -20.35
CA SER A 96 33.35 -0.26 -20.85
C SER A 96 34.67 -0.17 -20.06
N ALA A 97 34.67 -0.48 -18.76
CA ALA A 97 35.88 -0.49 -17.95
C ALA A 97 36.85 -1.65 -18.30
N ILE A 98 36.33 -2.73 -18.89
CA ILE A 98 37.15 -3.89 -19.32
C ILE A 98 37.89 -3.61 -20.64
N PHE A 99 37.44 -2.64 -21.46
CA PHE A 99 38.06 -2.33 -22.75
C PHE A 99 39.09 -1.18 -22.70
N GLU A 100 39.27 -0.50 -21.56
CA GLU A 100 40.29 0.56 -21.39
C GLU A 100 41.64 0.05 -20.85
N GLU A 101 41.72 -1.17 -20.29
CA GLU A 101 42.99 -1.76 -19.81
C GLU A 101 43.82 -2.45 -20.91
N ASP A 102 43.25 -2.75 -22.09
CA ASP A 102 43.94 -3.48 -23.17
C ASP A 102 44.66 -2.58 -24.21
N LEU A 103 44.72 -1.26 -24.00
CA LEU A 103 45.30 -0.30 -24.96
C LEU A 103 46.67 0.30 -24.55
N VAL A 104 47.33 -0.24 -23.52
CA VAL A 104 48.68 0.19 -23.09
C VAL A 104 49.67 -0.96 -23.19
N GLU A 105 49.95 -1.43 -24.42
CA GLU A 105 51.21 -2.12 -24.74
C GLU A 105 51.43 -2.14 -26.27
N ILE A 106 52.01 -1.07 -26.81
CA ILE A 106 52.84 -1.08 -28.05
C ILE A 106 54.05 -0.18 -27.82
#